data_AF-A0A7X2PED2-F1
#
_entry.id   AF-A0A7X2PED2-F1
#
_cell.length_a   1.000
_cell.length_b   1.000
_cell.length_c   1.000
_cell.angle_alpha   90.00
_cell.angle_beta   90.00
_cell.angle_gamma   90.00
#
_symmetry.space_group_name_H-M   'P 1'
#
loop_
_entity.id
_entity.type
_entity.pdbx_description
1 polymer ?
#
loop_
_entity_poly.entity_id
_entity_poly.type
_entity_poly.pdbx_seq_one_letter_code
_entity_poly.pdbx_strand_id
1 'polypeptide(L)'
;MRQVATFARTQSKRLRRYRKRSGVRDEPVHIHVTRDRQIAKFWLEPVSLAKNKGFRQHELDRIARLVVQYEVVLIEAWHDYF
;
A
#
# COMPACT_ATOMS: atom_id res chain seq x y z
N MET A 1 -14.28 -13.64 -21.62
CA MET A 1 -13.11 -14.17 -20.87
C MET A 1 -11.86 -13.96 -21.72
N ARG A 2 -10.96 -13.07 -21.30
CA ARG A 2 -9.49 -13.14 -21.44
C ARG A 2 -8.90 -11.78 -21.06
N GLN A 3 -7.88 -11.86 -20.22
CA GLN A 3 -7.03 -10.76 -19.75
C GLN A 3 -6.36 -10.06 -20.93
N VAL A 4 -6.10 -8.76 -20.78
CA VAL A 4 -4.79 -8.14 -21.04
C VAL A 4 -4.82 -6.73 -20.46
N ALA A 5 -4.14 -6.54 -19.33
CA ALA A 5 -3.89 -5.21 -18.77
C ALA A 5 -2.76 -4.57 -19.58
N THR A 6 -3.14 -3.66 -20.47
CA THR A 6 -2.24 -2.88 -21.33
C THR A 6 -1.40 -1.92 -20.51
N PHE A 7 -0.09 -2.12 -20.54
CA PHE A 7 0.92 -1.16 -20.10
C PHE A 7 1.02 -0.02 -21.14
N ALA A 8 0.60 1.19 -20.79
CA ALA A 8 0.89 2.40 -21.57
C ALA A 8 1.06 3.63 -20.66
N ARG A 9 2.34 3.90 -20.36
CA ARG A 9 3.02 5.21 -20.37
C ARG A 9 2.29 6.50 -19.91
N THR A 10 2.99 7.21 -19.02
CA THR A 10 3.39 8.64 -19.17
C THR A 10 2.59 9.72 -18.41
N GLN A 11 3.31 10.31 -17.42
CA GLN A 11 3.26 11.67 -16.85
C GLN A 11 2.13 12.06 -15.87
N SER A 12 2.50 12.19 -14.58
CA SER A 12 2.49 13.53 -13.95
C SER A 12 3.08 13.51 -12.55
N LYS A 13 4.10 14.37 -12.38
CA LYS A 13 4.80 14.71 -11.15
C LYS A 13 3.83 15.11 -10.03
N ARG A 14 3.85 14.40 -8.91
CA ARG A 14 3.68 15.01 -7.58
C ARG A 14 4.09 14.03 -6.46
N LEU A 15 5.38 13.72 -6.41
CA LEU A 15 6.02 13.19 -5.20
C LEU A 15 5.94 14.28 -4.12
N ARG A 16 4.86 14.28 -3.33
CA ARG A 16 4.77 15.09 -2.11
C ARG A 16 5.67 14.45 -1.07
N ARG A 17 6.79 15.14 -0.77
CA ARG A 17 7.79 14.82 0.26
C ARG A 17 7.18 14.10 1.46
N TYR A 18 7.60 12.85 1.69
CA TYR A 18 7.39 12.16 2.97
C TYR A 18 8.39 12.74 3.98
N ARG A 19 7.88 13.42 5.01
CA ARG A 19 8.67 13.96 6.11
C ARG A 19 8.89 12.87 7.15
N LYS A 20 10.11 12.30 7.21
CA LYS A 20 10.57 11.37 8.24
C LYS A 20 10.58 12.08 9.60
N ARG A 21 9.91 11.53 10.62
CA ARG A 21 9.99 11.99 12.01
C ARG A 21 11.01 11.12 12.72
N SER A 22 12.17 11.68 12.99
CA SER A 22 13.27 11.06 13.74
C SER A 22 12.83 10.74 15.17
N GLY A 23 12.81 9.46 15.55
CA GLY A 23 12.67 9.09 16.96
C GLY A 23 12.30 7.63 17.28
N VAL A 24 11.81 6.84 16.32
CA VAL A 24 11.48 5.42 16.57
C VAL A 24 12.15 4.55 15.51
N ARG A 25 12.89 3.57 16.00
CA ARG A 25 13.66 2.56 15.26
C ARG A 25 12.71 1.71 14.41
N ASP A 26 13.16 1.35 13.20
CA ASP A 26 12.56 0.37 12.28
C ASP A 26 11.04 0.46 12.13
N GLU A 27 10.56 1.39 11.28
CA GLU A 27 9.17 1.31 10.84
C GLU A 27 8.97 -0.03 10.09
N PRO A 28 8.08 -0.92 10.57
CA PRO A 28 7.88 -2.21 9.94
C PRO A 28 7.40 -2.05 8.49
N VAL A 29 7.64 -3.09 7.69
CA VAL A 29 7.26 -3.11 6.27
C VAL A 29 5.77 -2.80 6.16
N HIS A 30 5.44 -1.76 5.38
CA HIS A 30 4.08 -1.26 5.29
C HIS A 30 3.77 -0.63 3.95
N ILE A 31 2.48 -0.63 3.62
CA ILE A 31 1.96 -0.02 2.41
C ILE A 31 0.83 0.96 2.72
N HIS A 32 0.64 1.92 1.83
CA HIS A 32 -0.51 2.81 1.82
C HIS A 32 -1.40 2.51 0.63
N VAL A 33 -2.65 2.13 0.89
CA VAL A 33 -3.69 1.97 -0.12
C VAL A 33 -4.51 3.25 -0.15
N THR A 34 -4.55 3.91 -1.30
CA THR A 34 -5.30 5.17 -1.46
C THR A 34 -6.33 5.04 -2.57
N ARG A 35 -7.55 5.53 -2.32
CA ARG A 35 -8.62 5.60 -3.31
C ARG A 35 -9.44 6.87 -3.10
N ASP A 36 -9.45 7.76 -4.07
CA ASP A 36 -10.10 9.07 -4.00
C ASP A 36 -9.63 9.88 -2.77
N ARG A 37 -10.54 10.10 -1.80
CA ARG A 37 -10.26 10.76 -0.53
C ARG A 37 -10.01 9.77 0.62
N GLN A 38 -9.94 8.48 0.32
CA GLN A 38 -9.80 7.39 1.28
C GLN A 38 -8.35 6.91 1.32
N ILE A 39 -7.87 6.61 2.53
CA ILE A 39 -6.49 6.19 2.79
C ILE A 39 -6.52 5.06 3.83
N ALA A 40 -5.87 3.95 3.52
CA ALA A 40 -5.61 2.87 4.45
C ALA A 40 -4.11 2.59 4.54
N LYS A 41 -3.62 2.30 5.74
CA LYS A 41 -2.26 1.84 6.00
C LYS A 41 -2.32 0.40 6.46
N PHE A 42 -1.54 -0.47 5.83
CA PHE A 42 -1.39 -1.86 6.21
C PHE A 42 0.07 -2.15 6.56
N TRP A 43 0.28 -2.86 7.66
CA TRP A 43 1.52 -3.57 7.93
C TRP A 43 1.57 -4.82 7.05
N LEU A 44 2.76 -5.26 6.63
CA LEU A 44 2.94 -6.53 5.92
C LEU A 44 3.39 -7.64 6.87
N GLU A 45 4.02 -7.33 8.01
CA GLU A 45 4.53 -8.33 8.95
C GLU A 45 4.01 -8.10 10.38
N PRO A 46 2.91 -8.75 10.79
CA PRO A 46 1.94 -9.50 9.98
C PRO A 46 0.95 -8.57 9.26
N VAL A 47 0.33 -9.07 8.17
CA VAL A 47 -0.67 -8.31 7.41
C VAL A 47 -1.83 -7.86 8.29
N SER A 48 -1.84 -6.56 8.61
CA SER A 48 -2.81 -5.99 9.55
C SER A 48 -3.08 -4.52 9.25
N LEU A 49 -4.33 -4.10 9.50
CA LEU A 49 -4.76 -2.73 9.28
C LEU A 49 -4.20 -1.83 10.39
N ALA A 50 -3.31 -0.92 10.04
CA ALA A 50 -2.74 0.06 10.96
C ALA A 50 -3.61 1.31 11.10
N LYS A 51 -4.19 1.76 9.98
CA LYS A 51 -4.99 2.98 9.93
C LYS A 51 -5.98 2.91 8.79
N ASN A 52 -7.22 3.31 9.04
CA ASN A 52 -8.22 3.53 8.01
C ASN A 52 -8.76 4.96 8.11
N LYS A 53 -8.85 5.63 6.97
CA LYS A 53 -9.54 6.89 6.79
C LYS A 53 -10.44 6.77 5.57
N GLY A 54 -11.72 6.47 5.80
CA GLY A 54 -12.78 6.56 4.79
C GLY A 54 -13.20 5.26 4.12
N PHE A 55 -12.41 4.17 4.20
CA PHE A 55 -12.82 2.88 3.65
C PHE A 55 -13.88 2.21 4.53
N ARG A 56 -14.83 1.52 3.89
CA ARG A 56 -15.79 0.67 4.60
C ARG A 56 -15.17 -0.67 4.97
N GLN A 57 -15.70 -1.35 5.99
CA GLN A 57 -15.17 -2.63 6.47
C GLN A 57 -15.03 -3.68 5.35
N HIS A 58 -16.07 -3.88 4.53
CA HIS A 58 -16.01 -4.85 3.43
C HIS A 58 -14.95 -4.51 2.37
N GLU A 59 -14.62 -3.23 2.19
CA GLU A 59 -13.55 -2.79 1.28
C GLU A 59 -12.20 -3.07 1.90
N LEU A 60 -12.02 -2.81 3.19
CA LEU A 60 -10.83 -3.18 3.94
C LEU A 60 -10.57 -4.67 3.91
N ASP A 61 -11.61 -5.50 4.08
CA ASP A 61 -11.48 -6.96 4.03
C ASP A 61 -11.04 -7.42 2.63
N ARG A 62 -11.59 -6.80 1.57
CA ARG A 62 -11.17 -7.08 0.19
C ARG A 62 -9.72 -6.65 -0.05
N ILE A 63 -9.34 -5.47 0.44
CA ILE A 63 -7.97 -4.97 0.33
C ILE A 63 -7.03 -5.90 1.11
N ALA A 64 -7.35 -6.27 2.34
CA ALA A 64 -6.54 -7.17 3.17
C ALA A 64 -6.30 -8.51 2.46
N ARG A 65 -7.32 -9.11 1.84
CA ARG A 65 -7.17 -10.33 1.03
C ARG A 65 -6.19 -10.14 -0.13
N LEU A 66 -6.26 -9.01 -0.82
CA LEU A 66 -5.32 -8.69 -1.90
C LEU A 66 -3.90 -8.47 -1.37
N VAL A 67 -3.76 -7.79 -0.23
CA VAL A 67 -2.45 -7.55 0.39
C VAL A 67 -1.81 -8.85 0.82
N VAL A 68 -2.56 -9.78 1.43
CA VAL A 68 -2.08 -11.13 1.76
C VAL A 68 -1.71 -11.90 0.49
N GLN A 69 -2.54 -11.84 -0.55
CA GLN A 69 -2.27 -12.55 -1.81
C GLN A 69 -0.96 -12.10 -2.47
N TYR A 70 -0.63 -10.81 -2.36
CA TYR A 70 0.57 -10.21 -2.97
C TYR A 70 1.64 -9.85 -1.93
N GLU A 71 1.58 -10.41 -0.71
CA GLU A 71 2.45 -10.04 0.40
C GLU A 71 3.92 -10.12 0.03
N VAL A 72 4.35 -11.26 -0.52
CA VAL A 72 5.75 -11.49 -0.95
C VAL A 72 6.20 -10.41 -1.94
N VAL A 73 5.41 -10.15 -2.98
CA VAL A 73 5.74 -9.16 -4.02
C VAL A 73 5.79 -7.75 -3.44
N LEU A 74 4.92 -7.43 -2.49
CA LEU A 74 4.89 -6.11 -1.84
C LEU A 74 6.08 -5.92 -0.88
N ILE A 75 6.51 -6.99 -0.19
CA ILE A 75 7.70 -6.98 0.66
C ILE A 75 8.96 -6.82 -0.21
N GLU A 76 9.09 -7.60 -1.28
CA GLU A 76 10.20 -7.46 -2.25
C GLU A 76 10.26 -6.06 -2.83
N ALA A 77 9.13 -5.54 -3.32
CA ALA A 77 9.07 -4.18 -3.86
C ALA A 77 9.36 -3.10 -2.81
N TRP A 78 9.08 -3.36 -1.54
CA TRP A 78 9.43 -2.44 -0.44
C TRP A 78 10.94 -2.44 -0.19
N HIS A 79 11.59 -3.62 -0.14
CA HIS A 79 13.04 -3.75 -0.02
C HIS A 79 13.81 -3.20 -1.23
N ASP A 80 13.23 -3.26 -2.43
CA ASP A 80 13.85 -2.67 -3.63
C ASP A 80 13.81 -1.13 -3.63
N TYR A 81 12.86 -0.53 -2.92
CA TYR A 81 12.64 0.92 -2.91
C TYR A 81 13.25 1.64 -1.71
N PHE A 82 13.36 0.98 -0.56
CA PHE A 82 13.79 1.56 0.72
C PHE A 82 15.12 0.98 1.19
#